data_AF-A0A6A6Z076-F1
#
_entry.id   AF-A0A6A6Z076-F1
#
_cell.length_a   1.000
_cell.length_b   1.000
_cell.length_c   1.000
_cell.angle_alpha   90.00
_cell.angle_beta   90.00
_cell.angle_gamma   90.00
#
_symmetry.space_group_name_H-M   'P 1'
#
loop_
_entity.id
_entity.type
_entity.pdbx_description
1 polymer ?
#
loop_
_entity_poly.entity_id
_entity_poly.type
_entity_poly.pdbx_seq_one_letter_code
_entity_poly.pdbx_strand_id
1 'polypeptide(L)'
;MVVRLPQQQKSLVVSDAFLLISCLFSLTLVITDTMTYQLGGLSGADIEDPKKIVKLAKIAFAGNYFYDKCIYFPKFSILALYTRLFPNTMPKLRQVFWVVTGFVAASCLLTCLADTFWCGGNVASNWSLEEGACLSFNSIPLFHLDWSLNFISDVFIFALPFHLIRHLKLKKRQLYGLIFTFALGIITIAVNIACFTTIIYSNNFNSIYVWAMSEITTSIMVA
;
A
#
# COMPACT_ATOMS: atom_id res chain seq x y z
N MET A 1 8.44 11.78 -35.15
CA MET A 1 8.57 10.50 -34.41
C MET A 1 9.58 10.57 -33.26
N VAL A 2 10.62 11.41 -33.33
CA VAL A 2 11.72 11.52 -32.35
C VAL A 2 11.33 12.07 -30.97
N VAL A 3 10.39 13.02 -30.88
CA VAL A 3 9.96 13.64 -29.59
C VAL A 3 9.24 12.64 -28.65
N ARG A 4 8.68 11.54 -29.19
CA ARG A 4 7.97 10.54 -28.38
C ARG A 4 8.91 9.65 -27.56
N LEU A 5 10.16 9.46 -27.97
CA LEU A 5 11.13 8.59 -27.29
C LEU A 5 11.60 9.14 -25.92
N PRO A 6 12.04 10.41 -25.78
CA PRO A 6 12.51 10.93 -24.49
C PRO A 6 11.38 11.04 -23.46
N GLN A 7 10.15 11.35 -23.89
CA GLN A 7 9.00 11.39 -22.98
C GLN A 7 8.60 9.99 -22.50
N GLN A 8 8.74 8.97 -23.36
CA GLN A 8 8.51 7.57 -22.97
C GLN A 8 9.56 7.07 -21.96
N GLN A 9 10.81 7.47 -22.11
CA GLN A 9 11.90 7.07 -21.23
C GLN A 9 11.78 7.70 -19.83
N LYS A 10 11.33 8.97 -19.73
CA LYS A 10 11.11 9.65 -18.45
C LYS A 10 10.02 9.00 -17.58
N SER A 11 8.88 8.62 -18.17
CA SER A 11 7.77 7.99 -17.43
C SER A 11 8.15 6.59 -16.92
N LEU A 12 8.94 5.83 -17.68
CA LEU A 12 9.52 4.56 -17.24
C LEU A 12 10.44 4.76 -16.02
N VAL A 13 11.37 5.73 -16.11
CA VAL A 13 12.29 6.02 -15.01
C VAL A 13 11.55 6.43 -13.73
N VAL A 14 10.45 7.17 -13.82
CA VAL A 14 9.65 7.56 -12.64
C VAL A 14 8.91 6.36 -12.04
N SER A 15 8.34 5.48 -12.87
CA SER A 15 7.70 4.24 -12.42
C SER A 15 8.71 3.31 -11.74
N ASP A 16 9.84 3.08 -12.38
CA ASP A 16 10.94 2.26 -11.84
C ASP A 16 11.47 2.83 -10.51
N ALA A 17 11.58 4.16 -10.40
CA ALA A 17 11.99 4.81 -9.16
C ALA A 17 11.00 4.56 -8.01
N PHE A 18 9.69 4.63 -8.25
CA PHE A 18 8.69 4.32 -7.22
C PHE A 18 8.75 2.86 -6.79
N LEU A 19 8.98 1.93 -7.71
CA LEU A 19 9.18 0.51 -7.38
C LEU A 19 10.42 0.28 -6.52
N LEU A 20 11.55 0.89 -6.89
CA LEU A 20 12.79 0.79 -6.11
C LEU A 20 12.61 1.33 -4.70
N ILE A 21 11.91 2.47 -4.56
CA ILE A 21 11.56 3.03 -3.25
C ILE A 21 10.69 2.04 -2.46
N SER A 22 9.69 1.42 -3.09
CA SER A 22 8.87 0.38 -2.45
C SER A 22 9.70 -0.81 -1.97
N CYS A 23 10.65 -1.29 -2.78
CA CYS A 23 11.54 -2.38 -2.38
C CYS A 23 12.42 -2.01 -1.18
N LEU A 24 12.92 -0.78 -1.12
CA LEU A 24 13.69 -0.29 0.03
C LEU A 24 12.84 -0.24 1.31
N PHE A 25 11.59 0.23 1.21
CA PHE A 25 10.66 0.18 2.34
C PHE A 25 10.33 -1.25 2.76
N SER A 26 10.19 -2.17 1.81
CA SER A 26 9.91 -3.59 2.10
C SER A 26 11.07 -4.24 2.84
N LEU A 27 12.32 -3.94 2.45
CA LEU A 27 13.50 -4.36 3.20
C LEU A 27 13.52 -3.80 4.63
N THR A 28 13.13 -2.54 4.79
CA THR A 28 13.07 -1.90 6.11
C THR A 28 11.99 -2.54 6.99
N LEU A 29 10.84 -2.91 6.40
CA LEU A 29 9.77 -3.62 7.10
C LEU A 29 10.22 -5.01 7.57
N VAL A 30 10.94 -5.76 6.72
CA VAL A 30 11.50 -7.06 7.10
C VAL A 30 12.48 -6.93 8.27
N ILE A 31 13.26 -5.85 8.30
CA ILE A 31 14.17 -5.55 9.43
C ILE A 31 13.35 -5.29 10.69
N THR A 32 12.29 -4.47 10.63
CA THR A 32 11.44 -4.20 11.80
C THR A 32 10.75 -5.46 12.33
N ASP A 33 10.26 -6.32 11.44
CA ASP A 33 9.61 -7.58 11.81
C ASP A 33 10.60 -8.54 12.49
N THR A 34 11.83 -8.60 11.97
CA THR A 34 12.91 -9.39 12.58
C THR A 34 13.24 -8.86 13.98
N MET A 35 13.27 -7.55 14.17
CA MET A 35 13.49 -6.94 15.49
C MET A 35 12.33 -7.25 16.46
N THR A 36 11.09 -7.21 15.98
CA THR A 36 9.90 -7.59 16.76
C THR A 36 9.98 -9.06 17.20
N TYR A 37 10.41 -9.95 16.31
CA TYR A 37 10.63 -11.37 16.62
C TYR A 37 11.70 -11.56 17.70
N GLN A 38 12.86 -10.91 17.56
CA GLN A 38 13.95 -11.00 18.54
C GLN A 38 13.58 -10.48 19.92
N LEU A 39 12.66 -9.52 20.00
CA LEU A 39 12.15 -8.97 21.25
C LEU A 39 11.05 -9.82 21.90
N GLY A 40 10.63 -10.91 21.25
CA GLY A 40 9.57 -11.79 21.74
C GLY A 40 8.16 -11.30 21.40
N GLY A 41 8.00 -10.29 20.54
CA GLY A 41 6.68 -9.76 20.18
C GLY A 41 5.75 -10.76 19.47
N LEU A 42 6.30 -11.87 18.97
CA LEU A 42 5.54 -12.97 18.34
C LEU A 42 5.52 -14.27 19.17
N SER A 43 6.13 -14.30 20.35
CA SER A 43 6.25 -15.54 21.14
C SER A 43 4.97 -15.90 21.91
N GLY A 44 4.01 -14.98 22.01
CA GLY A 44 2.79 -15.15 22.81
C GLY A 44 3.01 -15.13 24.32
N ALA A 45 4.23 -14.86 24.77
CA ALA A 45 4.56 -14.70 26.19
C ALA A 45 4.38 -13.25 26.64
N ASP A 46 3.86 -13.06 27.85
CA ASP A 46 3.72 -11.73 28.44
C ASP A 46 5.10 -11.10 28.67
N ILE A 47 5.29 -9.91 28.10
CA ILE A 47 6.54 -9.15 28.22
C ILE A 47 6.38 -8.19 29.39
N GLU A 48 6.97 -8.55 30.54
CA GLU A 48 6.88 -7.73 31.76
C GLU A 48 7.85 -6.54 31.76
N ASP A 49 8.92 -6.56 30.96
CA ASP A 49 9.92 -5.49 30.94
C ASP A 49 9.39 -4.23 30.23
N PRO A 50 9.16 -3.11 30.95
CA PRO A 50 8.59 -1.91 30.36
C PRO A 50 9.47 -1.31 29.26
N LYS A 51 10.79 -1.51 29.31
CA LYS A 51 11.69 -1.02 28.24
C LYS A 51 11.48 -1.80 26.95
N LYS A 52 11.20 -3.10 27.03
CA LYS A 52 10.88 -3.92 25.86
C LYS A 52 9.53 -3.56 25.28
N ILE A 53 8.52 -3.32 26.12
CA ILE A 53 7.18 -2.87 25.69
C ILE A 53 7.28 -1.56 24.89
N VAL A 54 7.95 -0.54 25.43
CA VAL A 54 8.14 0.75 24.73
C VAL A 54 8.91 0.58 23.43
N LYS A 55 9.94 -0.28 23.42
CA LYS A 55 10.72 -0.55 22.20
C LYS A 55 9.88 -1.25 21.13
N LEU A 56 9.07 -2.22 21.51
CA LEU A 56 8.12 -2.91 20.62
C LEU A 56 7.08 -1.94 20.05
N ALA A 57 6.48 -1.10 20.88
CA ALA A 57 5.52 -0.10 20.42
C ALA A 57 6.14 0.86 19.39
N LYS A 58 7.38 1.31 19.59
CA LYS A 58 8.12 2.14 18.62
C LYS A 58 8.42 1.40 17.31
N ILE A 59 8.80 0.13 17.38
CA ILE A 59 9.08 -0.69 16.20
C ILE A 59 7.78 -0.95 15.42
N ALA A 60 6.69 -1.29 16.10
CA ALA A 60 5.38 -1.50 15.48
C ALA A 60 4.84 -0.22 14.84
N PHE A 61 5.00 0.93 15.52
CA PHE A 61 4.68 2.23 14.95
C PHE A 61 5.46 2.50 13.66
N ALA A 62 6.79 2.31 13.68
CA ALA A 62 7.61 2.49 12.47
C ALA A 62 7.26 1.48 11.36
N GLY A 63 7.01 0.22 11.73
CA GLY A 63 6.63 -0.85 10.81
C GLY A 63 5.33 -0.56 10.06
N ASN A 64 4.32 -0.03 10.74
CA ASN A 64 3.07 0.39 10.13
C ASN A 64 3.29 1.45 9.02
N TYR A 65 4.09 2.48 9.27
CA TYR A 65 4.46 3.44 8.23
C TYR A 65 5.14 2.79 7.03
N PHE A 66 6.10 1.90 7.28
CA PHE A 66 6.81 1.22 6.19
C PHE A 66 5.87 0.33 5.39
N TYR A 67 4.95 -0.35 6.05
CA TYR A 67 3.89 -1.15 5.42
C TYR A 67 3.04 -0.29 4.47
N ASP A 68 2.52 0.84 4.95
CA ASP A 68 1.68 1.71 4.11
C ASP A 68 2.45 2.30 2.94
N LYS A 69 3.71 2.68 3.15
CA LYS A 69 4.57 3.12 2.04
C LYS A 69 4.75 2.00 1.01
N CYS A 70 5.03 0.76 1.43
CA CYS A 70 5.14 -0.38 0.52
C CYS A 70 3.89 -0.62 -0.32
N ILE A 71 2.72 -0.25 0.19
CA ILE A 71 1.45 -0.40 -0.51
C ILE A 71 1.20 0.76 -1.50
N TYR A 72 1.44 2.00 -1.09
CA TYR A 72 1.12 3.16 -1.93
C TYR A 72 2.15 3.40 -3.05
N PHE A 73 3.43 3.10 -2.86
CA PHE A 73 4.47 3.33 -3.88
C PHE A 73 4.28 2.51 -5.18
N PRO A 74 3.94 1.21 -5.13
CA PRO A 74 3.59 0.44 -6.33
C PRO A 74 2.38 1.03 -7.08
N LYS A 75 1.39 1.56 -6.36
CA LYS A 75 0.24 2.24 -6.98
C LYS A 75 0.66 3.50 -7.73
N PHE A 76 1.57 4.29 -7.17
CA PHE A 76 2.15 5.44 -7.88
C PHE A 76 2.97 5.02 -9.10
N SER A 77 3.67 3.88 -9.06
CA SER A 77 4.33 3.29 -10.24
C SER A 77 3.32 3.01 -11.36
N ILE A 78 2.23 2.29 -11.05
CA ILE A 78 1.17 1.97 -12.02
C ILE A 78 0.55 3.24 -12.61
N LEU A 79 0.23 4.22 -11.74
CA LEU A 79 -0.32 5.50 -12.19
C LEU A 79 0.67 6.26 -13.08
N ALA A 80 1.96 6.23 -12.76
CA ALA A 80 3.00 6.80 -13.61
C ALA A 80 3.07 6.12 -14.98
N LEU A 81 2.90 4.80 -15.07
CA LEU A 81 2.78 4.07 -16.34
C LEU A 81 1.50 4.44 -17.10
N TYR A 82 0.38 4.65 -16.40
CA TYR A 82 -0.90 5.04 -17.01
C TYR A 82 -0.87 6.43 -17.62
N THR A 83 -0.05 7.36 -17.12
CA THR A 83 0.15 8.68 -17.78
C THR A 83 0.62 8.53 -19.23
N ARG A 84 1.36 7.44 -19.54
CA ARG A 84 1.83 7.10 -20.88
C ARG A 84 0.79 6.32 -21.68
N LEU A 85 0.07 5.40 -21.02
CA LEU A 85 -0.90 4.53 -21.68
C LEU A 85 -2.12 5.33 -22.19
N PHE A 86 -2.56 6.33 -21.43
CA PHE A 86 -3.75 7.10 -21.77
C PHE A 86 -3.43 8.25 -22.74
N PRO A 87 -3.95 8.19 -23.98
CA PRO A 87 -3.62 9.17 -24.99
C PRO A 87 -4.23 10.55 -24.68
N ASN A 88 -3.50 11.62 -24.99
CA ASN A 88 -3.97 13.00 -24.82
C ASN A 88 -5.27 13.31 -25.60
N THR A 89 -5.60 12.48 -26.60
CA THR A 89 -6.80 12.63 -27.44
C THR A 89 -8.09 12.25 -26.71
N MET A 90 -8.02 11.73 -25.48
CA MET A 90 -9.18 11.32 -24.68
C MET A 90 -9.29 12.15 -23.38
N PRO A 91 -9.83 13.38 -23.43
CA PRO A 91 -9.84 14.29 -22.29
C PRO A 91 -10.64 13.77 -21.09
N LYS A 92 -11.78 13.09 -21.33
CA LYS A 92 -12.60 12.49 -20.26
C LYS A 92 -11.85 11.41 -19.49
N LEU A 93 -11.17 10.50 -20.20
CA LEU A 93 -10.36 9.46 -19.57
C LEU A 93 -9.21 10.05 -18.76
N ARG A 94 -8.57 11.10 -19.29
CA ARG A 94 -7.49 11.81 -18.59
C ARG A 94 -8.00 12.51 -17.32
N GLN A 95 -9.20 13.07 -17.35
CA GLN A 95 -9.83 13.65 -16.16
C GLN A 95 -10.07 12.58 -15.10
N VAL A 96 -10.66 11.44 -15.47
CA VAL A 96 -10.87 10.31 -14.54
C VAL A 96 -9.53 9.81 -13.98
N PHE A 97 -8.50 9.67 -14.81
CA PHE A 97 -7.16 9.30 -14.39
C PHE A 97 -6.58 10.24 -13.33
N TRP A 98 -6.67 11.57 -13.53
CA TRP A 98 -6.18 12.54 -12.55
C TRP A 98 -7.01 12.55 -11.27
N VAL A 99 -8.32 12.31 -11.36
CA VAL A 99 -9.17 12.13 -10.17
C VAL A 99 -8.72 10.91 -9.36
N VAL A 100 -8.47 9.77 -10.02
CA VAL A 100 -7.98 8.56 -9.34
C VAL A 100 -6.58 8.77 -8.75
N THR A 101 -5.70 9.45 -9.47
CA THR A 101 -4.36 9.78 -8.97
C THR A 101 -4.43 10.70 -7.76
N GLY A 102 -5.29 11.71 -7.81
CA GLY A 102 -5.55 12.61 -6.69
C GLY A 102 -6.12 11.87 -5.48
N PHE A 103 -7.06 10.93 -5.71
CA PHE A 103 -7.60 10.07 -4.65
C PHE A 103 -6.49 9.23 -4.00
N VAL A 104 -5.67 8.52 -4.78
CA VAL A 104 -4.58 7.68 -4.24
C VAL A 104 -3.55 8.52 -3.46
N ALA A 105 -3.21 9.71 -3.96
CA ALA A 105 -2.34 10.64 -3.26
C ALA A 105 -2.95 11.15 -1.95
N ALA A 106 -4.24 11.49 -1.96
CA ALA A 106 -4.97 11.89 -0.77
C ALA A 106 -5.09 10.76 0.25
N SER A 107 -5.34 9.52 -0.19
CA SER A 107 -5.36 8.33 0.67
C SER A 107 -4.01 8.09 1.34
N CYS A 108 -2.90 8.15 0.57
CA CYS A 108 -1.55 8.02 1.13
C CYS A 108 -1.24 9.10 2.18
N LEU A 109 -1.64 10.34 1.91
CA LEU A 109 -1.47 11.43 2.87
C LEU A 109 -2.36 11.23 4.10
N LEU A 110 -3.62 10.84 3.91
CA LEU A 110 -4.59 10.65 4.96
C LEU A 110 -4.18 9.51 5.90
N THR A 111 -3.77 8.35 5.37
CA THR A 111 -3.22 7.24 6.17
C THR A 111 -2.05 7.74 7.02
N CYS A 112 -1.04 8.39 6.44
CA CYS A 112 0.08 8.88 7.23
C CYS A 112 -0.29 9.91 8.30
N LEU A 113 -1.24 10.80 8.01
CA LEU A 113 -1.72 11.75 9.01
C LEU A 113 -2.54 11.04 10.10
N ALA A 114 -3.35 10.05 9.72
CA ALA A 114 -4.10 9.24 10.65
C ALA A 114 -3.14 8.48 11.57
N ASP A 115 -2.15 7.76 11.04
CA ASP A 115 -1.14 7.06 11.85
C ASP A 115 -0.36 7.99 12.78
N THR A 116 -0.08 9.22 12.33
CA THR A 116 0.68 10.20 13.15
C THR A 116 -0.17 10.69 14.32
N PHE A 117 -1.42 11.06 14.04
CA PHE A 117 -2.24 11.89 14.92
C PHE A 117 -3.43 11.15 15.54
N TRP A 118 -3.59 9.84 15.30
CA TRP A 118 -4.70 9.05 15.84
C TRP A 118 -4.76 9.11 17.37
N CYS A 119 -3.61 8.99 18.02
CA CYS A 119 -3.47 9.07 19.48
C CYS A 119 -3.28 10.50 20.02
N GLY A 120 -3.66 11.51 19.22
CA GLY A 120 -3.56 12.92 19.55
C GLY A 120 -2.33 13.61 18.96
N GLY A 121 -2.14 14.89 19.30
CA GLY A 121 -1.08 15.74 18.74
C GLY A 121 0.35 15.37 19.20
N ASN A 122 0.50 14.56 20.23
CA ASN A 122 1.79 14.11 20.72
C ASN A 122 2.07 12.66 20.29
N VAL A 123 3.01 12.47 19.37
CA VAL A 123 3.39 11.15 18.84
C VAL A 123 3.85 10.21 19.96
N ALA A 124 4.39 10.75 21.06
CA ALA A 124 4.86 9.95 22.19
C ALA A 124 3.77 9.17 22.93
N SER A 125 2.51 9.56 22.75
CA SER A 125 1.36 8.82 23.29
C SER A 125 1.31 7.37 22.80
N ASN A 126 1.81 7.09 21.58
CA ASN A 126 1.83 5.76 20.97
C ASN A 126 2.66 4.71 21.73
N TRP A 127 3.52 5.15 22.65
CA TRP A 127 4.33 4.26 23.50
C TRP A 127 4.25 4.65 24.98
N SER A 128 3.12 5.23 25.38
CA SER A 128 2.81 5.47 26.80
C SER A 128 2.56 4.12 27.51
N LEU A 129 2.98 4.04 28.77
CA LEU A 129 2.75 2.89 29.65
C LEU A 129 1.52 3.07 30.55
N GLU A 130 0.78 4.15 30.36
CA GLU A 130 -0.46 4.40 31.11
C GLU A 130 -1.53 3.36 30.75
N GLU A 131 -2.32 2.98 31.75
CA GLU A 131 -3.43 2.04 31.57
C GLU A 131 -4.46 2.64 30.61
N GLY A 132 -4.75 1.96 29.51
CA GLY A 132 -5.60 2.49 28.44
C GLY A 132 -4.89 3.46 27.47
N ALA A 133 -3.55 3.50 27.46
CA ALA A 133 -2.79 4.26 26.46
C ALA A 133 -3.25 3.93 25.04
N CYS A 134 -3.34 4.96 24.20
CA CYS A 134 -3.69 4.79 22.79
C CYS A 134 -2.48 4.27 22.01
N LEU A 135 -2.68 3.16 21.28
CA LEU A 135 -1.72 2.66 20.30
C LEU A 135 -2.38 2.67 18.93
N SER A 136 -1.88 3.51 18.02
CA SER A 136 -2.40 3.60 16.65
C SER A 136 -2.36 2.23 15.96
N PHE A 137 -1.25 1.50 16.12
CA PHE A 137 -1.06 0.16 15.55
C PHE A 137 -2.11 -0.87 15.97
N ASN A 138 -2.64 -0.79 17.20
CA ASN A 138 -3.64 -1.76 17.71
C ASN A 138 -5.08 -1.25 17.53
N SER A 139 -5.26 -0.10 16.88
CA SER A 139 -6.57 0.51 16.74
C SER A 139 -7.33 -0.08 15.54
N ILE A 140 -8.26 -1.00 15.83
CA ILE A 140 -9.20 -1.57 14.85
C ILE A 140 -9.85 -0.50 13.94
N PRO A 141 -10.39 0.63 14.46
CA PRO A 141 -10.99 1.64 13.59
C PRO A 141 -9.99 2.32 12.63
N LEU A 142 -8.74 2.55 13.06
CA LEU A 142 -7.69 3.08 12.19
C LEU A 142 -7.38 2.06 11.08
N PHE A 143 -7.16 0.80 11.47
CA PHE A 143 -6.95 -0.29 10.52
C PHE A 143 -8.07 -0.42 9.48
N HIS A 144 -9.35 -0.32 9.88
CA HIS A 144 -10.47 -0.32 8.94
C HIS A 144 -10.42 0.85 7.95
N LEU A 145 -10.02 2.04 8.43
CA LEU A 145 -9.88 3.22 7.59
C LEU A 145 -8.77 3.02 6.54
N ASP A 146 -7.59 2.59 6.97
CA ASP A 146 -6.45 2.39 6.07
C ASP A 146 -6.71 1.28 5.07
N TRP A 147 -7.25 0.16 5.53
CA TRP A 147 -7.65 -0.94 4.65
C TRP A 147 -8.70 -0.49 3.63
N SER A 148 -9.69 0.32 4.04
CA SER A 148 -10.73 0.81 3.12
C SER A 148 -10.13 1.74 2.06
N LEU A 149 -9.24 2.65 2.45
CA LEU A 149 -8.56 3.56 1.52
C LEU A 149 -7.68 2.78 0.54
N ASN A 150 -6.94 1.81 1.04
CA ASN A 150 -6.13 0.89 0.27
C ASN A 150 -6.98 0.14 -0.77
N PHE A 151 -8.01 -0.56 -0.31
CA PHE A 151 -8.91 -1.35 -1.16
C PHE A 151 -9.62 -0.52 -2.23
N ILE A 152 -10.20 0.63 -1.85
CA ILE A 152 -10.90 1.52 -2.81
C ILE A 152 -9.92 2.05 -3.86
N SER A 153 -8.70 2.37 -3.46
CA SER A 153 -7.68 2.84 -4.39
C SER A 153 -7.29 1.77 -5.42
N ASP A 154 -7.20 0.50 -5.01
CA ASP A 154 -6.97 -0.62 -5.95
C ASP A 154 -8.12 -0.79 -6.92
N VAL A 155 -9.37 -0.75 -6.43
CA VAL A 155 -10.56 -0.83 -7.28
C VAL A 155 -10.58 0.29 -8.32
N PHE A 156 -10.23 1.52 -7.93
CA PHE A 156 -10.18 2.65 -8.85
C PHE A 156 -9.08 2.51 -9.89
N ILE A 157 -7.86 2.14 -9.48
CA ILE A 157 -6.74 1.90 -10.41
C ILE A 157 -7.11 0.80 -11.40
N PHE A 158 -7.72 -0.28 -10.91
CA PHE A 158 -8.21 -1.40 -11.70
C PHE A 158 -9.31 -0.99 -12.69
N ALA A 159 -10.21 -0.07 -12.31
CA ALA A 159 -11.32 0.39 -13.15
C ALA A 159 -10.88 1.33 -14.30
N LEU A 160 -9.71 1.98 -14.21
CA LEU A 160 -9.20 2.91 -15.22
C LEU A 160 -9.08 2.30 -16.64
N PRO A 161 -8.42 1.14 -16.84
CA PRO A 161 -8.31 0.55 -18.17
C PRO A 161 -9.68 0.16 -18.79
N PHE A 162 -10.71 -0.14 -18.00
CA PHE A 162 -12.04 -0.48 -18.52
C PHE A 162 -12.70 0.70 -19.26
N HIS A 163 -12.50 1.91 -18.77
CA HIS A 163 -12.99 3.12 -19.43
C HIS A 163 -12.33 3.32 -20.79
N LEU A 164 -11.08 2.90 -20.96
CA LEU A 164 -10.37 2.94 -22.24
C LEU A 164 -10.96 1.95 -23.26
N ILE A 165 -11.32 0.73 -22.83
CA ILE A 165 -11.86 -0.31 -23.72
C ILE A 165 -13.19 0.11 -24.34
N ARG A 166 -14.09 0.70 -23.54
CA ARG A 166 -15.44 1.06 -23.99
C ARG A 166 -15.45 2.03 -25.18
N HIS A 167 -14.36 2.76 -25.40
CA HIS A 167 -14.29 3.81 -26.40
C HIS A 167 -13.32 3.54 -27.56
N LEU A 168 -12.54 2.44 -27.54
CA LEU A 168 -11.50 2.19 -28.55
C LEU A 168 -11.60 0.78 -29.16
N LYS A 169 -11.54 0.67 -30.50
CA LYS A 169 -11.25 -0.58 -31.19
C LYS A 169 -9.78 -0.95 -30.95
N LEU A 170 -9.51 -1.66 -29.85
CA LEU A 170 -8.16 -1.97 -29.39
C LEU A 170 -7.41 -2.89 -30.36
N LYS A 171 -6.11 -2.63 -30.57
CA LYS A 171 -5.20 -3.57 -31.26
C LYS A 171 -4.90 -4.75 -30.33
N LYS A 172 -4.66 -5.95 -30.87
CA LYS A 172 -4.38 -7.18 -30.07
C LYS A 172 -3.33 -6.99 -28.96
N ARG A 173 -2.31 -6.16 -29.19
CA ARG A 173 -1.28 -5.82 -28.19
C ARG A 173 -1.82 -5.10 -26.95
N GLN A 174 -2.84 -4.26 -27.09
CA GLN A 174 -3.51 -3.58 -25.97
C GLN A 174 -4.47 -4.51 -25.23
N LEU A 175 -5.07 -5.47 -25.94
CA LEU A 175 -5.90 -6.51 -25.35
C LEU A 175 -5.10 -7.43 -24.42
N TYR A 176 -3.88 -7.82 -24.79
CA TYR A 176 -3.03 -8.64 -23.92
C TYR A 176 -2.57 -7.88 -22.67
N GLY A 177 -2.18 -6.60 -22.81
CA GLY A 177 -1.85 -5.77 -21.65
C GLY A 177 -3.04 -5.63 -20.70
N LEU A 178 -4.25 -5.49 -21.23
CA LEU A 178 -5.46 -5.45 -20.45
C LEU A 178 -5.76 -6.77 -19.71
N ILE A 179 -5.68 -7.92 -20.39
CA ILE A 179 -5.91 -9.23 -19.76
C ILE A 179 -4.90 -9.44 -18.62
N PHE A 180 -3.66 -9.02 -18.82
CA PHE A 180 -2.62 -9.09 -17.80
C PHE A 180 -2.93 -8.19 -16.60
N THR A 181 -3.26 -6.91 -16.81
CA THR A 181 -3.70 -6.00 -15.72
C THR A 181 -4.94 -6.51 -15.01
N PHE A 182 -5.86 -7.16 -15.73
CA PHE A 182 -7.07 -7.76 -15.16
C PHE A 182 -6.74 -8.92 -14.22
N ALA A 183 -5.93 -9.87 -14.67
CA ALA A 183 -5.49 -11.00 -13.85
C ALA A 183 -4.75 -10.51 -12.59
N LEU A 184 -3.88 -9.52 -12.75
CA LEU A 184 -3.11 -8.94 -11.67
C LEU A 184 -4.00 -8.24 -10.62
N GLY A 185 -4.96 -7.41 -11.03
CA GLY A 185 -5.86 -6.72 -10.11
C GLY A 185 -6.76 -7.64 -9.29
N ILE A 186 -7.19 -8.77 -9.87
CA ILE A 186 -7.96 -9.79 -9.13
C ILE A 186 -7.12 -10.42 -8.03
N ILE A 187 -5.83 -10.69 -8.31
CA ILE A 187 -4.92 -11.29 -7.32
C ILE A 187 -4.70 -10.31 -6.16
N THR A 188 -4.41 -9.03 -6.42
CA THR A 188 -4.24 -8.02 -5.35
C THR A 188 -5.49 -7.87 -4.49
N ILE A 189 -6.68 -7.82 -5.10
CA ILE A 189 -7.95 -7.73 -4.38
C ILE A 189 -8.18 -8.98 -3.50
N ALA A 190 -7.91 -10.18 -4.04
CA ALA A 190 -8.08 -11.43 -3.30
C ALA A 190 -7.13 -11.51 -2.09
N VAL A 191 -5.86 -11.14 -2.26
CA VAL A 191 -4.86 -11.13 -1.18
C VAL A 191 -5.24 -10.10 -0.10
N ASN A 192 -5.69 -8.90 -0.50
CA ASN A 192 -6.20 -7.87 0.42
C ASN A 192 -7.35 -8.37 1.30
N ILE A 193 -8.32 -9.06 0.70
CA ILE A 193 -9.48 -9.60 1.43
C ILE A 193 -9.03 -10.71 2.39
N ALA A 194 -8.10 -11.56 1.98
CA ALA A 194 -7.57 -12.63 2.82
C ALA A 194 -6.76 -12.08 4.01
N CYS A 195 -5.98 -11.02 3.80
CA CYS A 195 -5.24 -10.29 4.83
C CYS A 195 -6.20 -9.71 5.87
N PHE A 196 -7.21 -8.96 5.42
CA PHE A 196 -8.24 -8.38 6.30
C PHE A 196 -8.99 -9.42 7.10
N THR A 197 -9.44 -10.50 6.43
CA THR A 197 -10.16 -11.59 7.10
C THR A 197 -9.28 -12.23 8.17
N THR A 198 -7.99 -12.42 7.90
CA THR A 198 -7.07 -12.99 8.89
C THR A 198 -6.89 -12.06 10.09
N ILE A 199 -6.78 -10.75 9.88
CA ILE A 199 -6.62 -9.79 10.98
C ILE A 199 -7.85 -9.76 11.90
N ILE A 200 -9.06 -9.92 11.35
CA ILE A 200 -10.31 -9.91 12.14
C ILE A 200 -10.55 -11.25 12.86
N TYR A 201 -10.24 -12.38 12.23
CA TYR A 201 -10.64 -13.70 12.73
C TYR A 201 -9.50 -14.53 13.33
N SER A 202 -8.24 -14.18 13.08
CA SER A 202 -7.07 -14.94 13.55
C SER A 202 -6.37 -14.22 14.69
N ASN A 203 -6.21 -14.91 15.81
CA ASN A 203 -5.36 -14.45 16.91
C ASN A 203 -3.87 -14.79 16.69
N ASN A 204 -3.52 -15.37 15.53
CA ASN A 204 -2.15 -15.77 15.23
C ASN A 204 -1.39 -14.63 14.56
N PHE A 205 -0.59 -13.90 15.33
CA PHE A 205 0.29 -12.83 14.82
C PHE A 205 1.13 -13.30 13.62
N ASN A 206 1.73 -14.49 13.69
CA ASN A 206 2.50 -15.07 12.58
C ASN A 206 1.70 -15.11 11.27
N SER A 207 0.41 -15.44 11.34
CA SER A 207 -0.46 -15.48 10.15
C SER A 207 -0.68 -14.09 9.58
N ILE A 208 -0.85 -13.08 10.44
CA ILE A 208 -1.05 -11.68 10.03
C ILE A 208 0.18 -11.17 9.27
N TYR A 209 1.38 -11.38 9.80
CA TYR A 209 2.62 -10.96 9.13
C TYR A 209 2.81 -11.65 7.78
N VAL A 210 2.49 -12.94 7.67
CA VAL A 210 2.59 -13.66 6.38
C VAL A 210 1.65 -13.07 5.33
N TRP A 211 0.41 -12.71 5.70
CA TRP A 211 -0.51 -12.06 4.77
C TRP A 211 -0.12 -10.64 4.42
N ALA A 212 0.38 -9.87 5.38
CA ALA A 212 0.92 -8.53 5.12
C ALA A 212 2.08 -8.57 4.11
N MET A 213 2.99 -9.54 4.26
CA MET A 213 4.11 -9.75 3.33
C MET A 213 3.65 -10.24 1.95
N SER A 214 2.64 -11.12 1.89
CA SER A 214 2.08 -11.56 0.61
C SER A 214 1.37 -10.43 -0.13
N GLU A 215 0.72 -9.52 0.60
CA GLU A 215 0.09 -8.32 0.05
C GLU A 215 1.11 -7.35 -0.56
N ILE A 216 2.20 -7.06 0.15
CA ILE A 216 3.27 -6.20 -0.35
C ILE A 216 3.95 -6.81 -1.57
N THR A 217 4.32 -8.08 -1.49
CA THR A 217 5.00 -8.76 -2.62
C THR A 217 4.11 -8.82 -3.85
N THR A 218 2.81 -9.10 -3.69
CA THR A 218 1.85 -9.05 -4.79
C THR A 218 1.76 -7.64 -5.38
N SER A 219 1.69 -6.60 -4.53
CA SER A 219 1.62 -5.20 -4.98
C SER A 219 2.84 -4.78 -5.81
N ILE A 220 4.04 -5.16 -5.37
CA ILE A 220 5.29 -4.90 -6.11
C ILE A 220 5.34 -5.70 -7.41
N MET A 221 4.92 -6.97 -7.41
CA MET A 221 4.91 -7.80 -8.62
C MET A 221 3.92 -7.33 -9.69
N VAL A 222 2.81 -6.73 -9.26
CA VAL A 222 1.75 -6.22 -10.14
C VAL A 222 2.13 -4.90 -10.82
N ALA A 223 2.97 -4.09 -10.15
CA ALA A 223 3.30 -2.73 -10.55
C ALA A 223 4.49 -2.62 -11.51
#